data_AF-A0A101V1I6-F1
#
_entry.id   AF-A0A101V1I6-F1
#
_cell.length_a   1.000
_cell.length_b   1.000
_cell.length_c   1.000
_cell.angle_alpha   90.00
_cell.angle_beta   90.00
_cell.angle_gamma   90.00
#
_symmetry.space_group_name_H-M   'P 1'
#
loop_
_entity.id
_entity.type
_entity.pdbx_description
1 polymer ?
#
loop_
_entity_poly.entity_id
_entity_poly.type
_entity_poly.pdbx_seq_one_letter_code
_entity_poly.pdbx_strand_id
1 'polypeptide(L)'
;MSRARFAFAAHPDAIADLRQLPDEVRDLALLELQNLVHGSDDCLPLTGRLAGFHKVYVDPAVSYRMVIQFRPAPPTSTHKREIYLVAAGAREDYAVYRTAQLRTNRIGLNRQEGTDAAAEARVQAARSRSPHATDPTTSLPATAPAPASPAAPATSRKASMR
;
A
#
# COMPACT_ATOMS: atom_id res chain seq x y z
N MET A 1 -18.11 20.52 20.56
CA MET A 1 -17.20 19.80 19.63
C MET A 1 -16.07 20.77 19.27
N SER A 2 -14.81 20.43 19.57
CA SER A 2 -13.68 21.27 19.20
C SER A 2 -13.48 21.26 17.69
N ARG A 3 -12.71 22.21 17.15
CA ARG A 3 -12.38 22.23 15.72
C ARG A 3 -11.48 21.03 15.39
N ALA A 4 -11.76 20.32 14.29
CA ALA A 4 -10.91 19.25 13.78
C ALA A 4 -9.45 19.73 13.66
N ARG A 5 -8.52 18.96 14.26
CA ARG A 5 -7.09 19.27 14.26
C ARG A 5 -6.41 18.77 12.99
N PHE A 6 -6.92 17.66 12.44
CA PHE A 6 -6.40 17.00 11.25
C PHE A 6 -7.47 16.92 10.16
N ALA A 7 -7.05 16.87 8.89
CA ALA A 7 -7.92 16.35 7.83
C ALA A 7 -7.98 14.82 7.90
N PHE A 8 -8.97 14.23 7.23
CA PHE A 8 -9.10 12.77 7.10
C PHE A 8 -8.98 12.37 5.63
N ALA A 9 -8.15 11.36 5.38
CA ALA A 9 -8.04 10.69 4.10
C ALA A 9 -7.93 9.18 4.33
N ALA A 10 -8.25 8.39 3.32
CA ALA A 10 -8.20 6.94 3.43
C ALA A 10 -7.74 6.31 2.12
N HIS A 11 -7.07 5.17 2.24
CA HIS A 11 -6.89 4.27 1.12
C HIS A 11 -8.27 3.80 0.62
N PRO A 12 -8.52 3.74 -0.71
CA PRO A 12 -9.83 3.31 -1.23
C PRO A 12 -10.25 1.94 -0.67
N ASP A 13 -9.35 0.96 -0.70
CA ASP A 13 -9.61 -0.36 -0.11
C ASP A 13 -9.80 -0.34 1.41
N ALA A 14 -9.29 0.66 2.15
CA ALA A 14 -9.53 0.75 3.59
C ALA A 14 -10.96 1.18 3.93
N ILE A 15 -11.62 1.91 3.02
CA ILE A 15 -13.06 2.17 3.15
C ILE A 15 -13.85 0.87 2.99
N ALA A 16 -13.41 -0.02 2.10
CA ALA A 16 -14.01 -1.34 1.96
C ALA A 16 -13.78 -2.18 3.23
N ASP A 17 -12.57 -2.15 3.82
CA ASP A 17 -12.29 -2.82 5.08
C ASP A 17 -13.24 -2.40 6.20
N LEU A 18 -13.46 -1.09 6.38
CA LEU A 18 -14.39 -0.57 7.40
C LEU A 18 -15.81 -1.11 7.22
N ARG A 19 -16.25 -1.28 5.97
CA ARG A 19 -17.58 -1.81 5.66
C ARG A 19 -17.70 -3.32 5.91
N GLN A 20 -16.59 -4.04 5.91
CA GLN A 20 -16.53 -5.49 6.18
C GLN A 20 -16.37 -5.81 7.66
N LEU A 21 -16.14 -4.81 8.51
CA LEU A 21 -16.12 -5.00 9.97
C LEU A 21 -17.52 -5.36 10.48
N PRO A 22 -17.61 -6.14 11.58
CA PRO A 22 -18.86 -6.28 12.33
C PRO A 22 -19.41 -4.90 12.70
N ASP A 23 -20.73 -4.75 12.71
CA ASP A 23 -21.37 -3.43 12.87
C ASP A 23 -20.92 -2.69 14.14
N GLU A 24 -20.88 -3.37 15.29
CA GLU A 24 -20.43 -2.79 16.56
C GLU A 24 -18.97 -2.30 16.50
N VAL A 25 -18.11 -3.08 15.84
CA VAL A 25 -16.69 -2.75 15.65
C VAL A 25 -16.52 -1.59 14.67
N ARG A 26 -17.36 -1.54 13.63
CA ARG A 26 -17.37 -0.44 12.67
C ARG A 26 -17.76 0.88 13.33
N ASP A 27 -18.78 0.86 14.18
CA ASP A 27 -19.25 2.05 14.88
C ASP A 27 -18.18 2.59 15.84
N LEU A 28 -17.52 1.68 16.58
CA LEU A 28 -16.35 2.03 17.39
C LEU A 28 -15.20 2.57 16.54
N ALA A 29 -14.89 1.94 15.40
CA ALA A 29 -13.84 2.42 14.50
C ALA A 29 -14.12 3.85 13.99
N LEU A 30 -15.37 4.16 13.63
CA LEU A 30 -15.77 5.50 13.19
C LEU A 30 -15.69 6.52 14.31
N LEU A 31 -16.08 6.13 15.54
CA LEU A 31 -15.92 6.98 16.73
C LEU A 31 -14.45 7.28 17.00
N GLU A 32 -13.57 6.28 16.93
CA GLU A 32 -12.13 6.48 17.12
C GLU A 32 -11.52 7.36 16.03
N LEU A 33 -11.93 7.18 14.76
CA LEU A 33 -11.49 8.08 13.69
C LEU A 33 -11.92 9.53 13.94
N GLN A 34 -13.13 9.74 14.44
CA GLN A 34 -13.59 11.07 14.84
C GLN A 34 -12.71 11.63 15.97
N ASN A 35 -12.45 10.87 17.03
CA ASN A 35 -11.62 11.30 18.15
C ASN A 35 -10.20 11.67 17.69
N LEU A 36 -9.60 10.83 16.85
CA LEU A 36 -8.27 11.05 16.30
C LEU A 36 -8.20 12.33 15.46
N VAL A 37 -9.20 12.59 14.61
CA VAL A 37 -9.30 13.83 13.81
C VAL A 37 -9.35 15.08 14.69
N HIS A 38 -9.96 14.98 15.87
CA HIS A 38 -10.00 16.06 16.86
C HIS A 38 -8.75 16.16 17.74
N GLY A 39 -7.79 15.27 17.56
CA GLY A 39 -6.50 15.31 18.22
C GLY A 39 -6.35 14.39 19.43
N SER A 40 -7.20 13.35 19.56
CA SER A 40 -6.91 12.26 20.49
C SER A 40 -5.57 11.59 20.14
N ASP A 41 -4.87 11.15 21.17
CA ASP A 41 -3.62 10.41 21.08
C ASP A 41 -3.83 8.90 21.37
N ASP A 42 -5.07 8.39 21.23
CA ASP A 42 -5.45 6.98 21.39
C ASP A 42 -4.95 6.08 20.24
N CYS A 43 -3.64 6.17 19.96
CA CYS A 43 -2.96 5.36 18.97
C CYS A 43 -1.56 5.01 19.44
N LEU A 44 -1.07 3.85 19.01
CA LEU A 44 0.25 3.36 19.41
C LEU A 44 1.16 3.26 18.18
N PRO A 45 2.42 3.74 18.24
CA PRO A 45 3.32 3.65 17.11
C PRO A 45 3.62 2.19 16.76
N LEU A 46 3.70 1.92 15.46
CA LEU A 46 4.19 0.66 14.92
C LEU A 46 5.69 0.72 14.65
N THR A 47 6.33 -0.43 14.67
CA THR A 47 7.78 -0.59 14.45
C THR A 47 8.07 -1.49 13.25
N GLY A 48 9.34 -1.57 12.84
CA GLY A 48 9.78 -2.40 11.72
C GLY A 48 9.26 -1.89 10.37
N ARG A 49 8.68 -2.77 9.56
CA ARG A 49 8.21 -2.46 8.19
C ARG A 49 7.04 -1.44 8.13
N LEU A 50 6.41 -1.19 9.26
CA LEU A 50 5.34 -0.19 9.42
C LEU A 50 5.79 0.94 10.37
N ALA A 51 7.10 1.21 10.47
CA ALA A 51 7.58 2.38 11.18
C ALA A 51 6.97 3.67 10.60
N GLY A 52 6.53 4.58 11.46
CA GLY A 52 5.80 5.80 11.07
C GLY A 52 4.28 5.62 10.92
N PHE A 53 3.77 4.39 10.98
CA PHE A 53 2.36 4.10 11.10
C PHE A 53 1.98 3.88 12.57
N HIS A 54 0.69 3.97 12.87
CA HIS A 54 0.14 3.78 14.20
C HIS A 54 -0.99 2.76 14.15
N LYS A 55 -1.14 1.98 15.22
CA LYS A 55 -2.28 1.08 15.43
C LYS A 55 -3.29 1.72 16.38
N VAL A 56 -4.55 1.47 16.11
CA VAL A 56 -5.69 1.88 16.94
C VAL A 56 -6.51 0.63 17.23
N TYR A 57 -6.91 0.44 18.48
CA TYR A 57 -7.82 -0.65 18.86
C TYR A 57 -9.26 -0.17 18.65
N VAL A 58 -10.10 -1.00 18.05
CA VAL A 58 -11.48 -0.63 17.69
C VAL A 58 -12.52 -1.57 18.29
N ASP A 59 -12.11 -2.35 19.28
CA ASP A 59 -12.95 -3.25 20.03
C ASP A 59 -12.37 -3.50 21.44
N PRO A 60 -13.22 -3.75 22.45
CA PRO A 60 -12.74 -4.05 23.81
C PRO A 60 -11.95 -5.36 23.90
N ALA A 61 -12.27 -6.34 23.03
CA ALA A 61 -11.59 -7.64 22.98
C ALA A 61 -10.21 -7.57 22.31
N VAL A 62 -9.84 -6.40 21.74
CA VAL A 62 -8.57 -6.17 21.09
C VAL A 62 -8.32 -7.15 19.92
N SER A 63 -9.39 -7.63 19.29
CA SER A 63 -9.40 -8.52 18.13
C SER A 63 -9.28 -7.75 16.82
N TYR A 64 -9.73 -6.50 16.78
CA TYR A 64 -9.77 -5.64 15.59
C TYR A 64 -8.90 -4.40 15.76
N ARG A 65 -8.30 -3.95 14.66
CA ARG A 65 -7.40 -2.80 14.64
C ARG A 65 -7.55 -1.99 13.38
N MET A 66 -7.24 -0.70 13.48
CA MET A 66 -6.93 0.15 12.34
C MET A 66 -5.43 0.45 12.29
N VAL A 67 -4.91 0.62 11.08
CA VAL A 67 -3.56 1.13 10.82
C VAL A 67 -3.69 2.48 10.14
N ILE A 68 -3.12 3.51 10.75
CA ILE A 68 -3.18 4.90 10.30
C ILE A 68 -1.77 5.48 10.12
N GLN A 69 -1.68 6.57 9.36
CA GLN A 69 -0.47 7.38 9.23
C GLN A 69 -0.84 8.85 9.46
N PHE A 70 -0.02 9.57 10.24
CA PHE A 70 -0.09 11.02 10.26
C PHE A 70 0.86 11.58 9.21
N ARG A 71 0.35 12.31 8.23
CA ARG A 71 1.15 12.90 7.15
C ARG A 71 0.80 14.37 6.89
N PRO A 72 1.65 15.15 6.22
CA PRO A 72 1.26 16.48 5.75
C PRO A 72 0.01 16.38 4.88
N ALA A 73 -0.93 17.30 5.07
CA ALA A 73 -2.10 17.33 4.21
C ALA A 73 -1.72 17.89 2.83
N PRO A 74 -2.45 17.54 1.76
CA PRO A 74 -2.28 18.13 0.44
C PRO A 74 -2.41 19.67 0.51
N PRO A 75 -1.75 20.43 -0.40
CA PRO A 75 -1.82 21.89 -0.43
C PRO A 75 -3.24 22.46 -0.57
N THR A 76 -4.17 21.65 -1.08
CA THR A 76 -5.59 21.99 -1.23
C THR A 76 -6.39 21.86 0.08
N SER A 77 -5.81 21.30 1.13
CA SER A 77 -6.48 21.07 2.41
C SER A 77 -6.42 22.31 3.31
N THR A 78 -7.48 22.53 4.08
CA THR A 78 -7.53 23.57 5.12
C THR A 78 -6.72 23.21 6.37
N HIS A 79 -6.33 21.94 6.52
CA HIS A 79 -5.55 21.44 7.65
C HIS A 79 -4.07 21.30 7.27
N LYS A 80 -3.14 21.50 8.22
CA LYS A 80 -1.70 21.31 7.97
C LYS A 80 -1.29 19.84 7.88
N ARG A 81 -2.02 18.97 8.57
CA ARG A 81 -1.74 17.53 8.70
C ARG A 81 -3.03 16.77 8.52
N GLU A 82 -2.91 15.54 8.07
CA GLU A 82 -4.02 14.62 7.91
C GLU A 82 -3.72 13.25 8.50
N ILE A 83 -4.80 12.58 8.87
CA ILE A 83 -4.81 11.18 9.25
C ILE A 83 -5.18 10.40 8.01
N TYR A 84 -4.29 9.49 7.60
CA TYR A 84 -4.49 8.60 6.48
C TYR A 84 -4.77 7.18 6.97
N LEU A 85 -6.00 6.70 6.79
CA LEU A 85 -6.36 5.31 7.10
C LEU A 85 -5.80 4.38 6.01
N VAL A 86 -4.99 3.40 6.43
CA VAL A 86 -4.32 2.46 5.52
C VAL A 86 -5.06 1.14 5.44
N ALA A 87 -5.50 0.60 6.58
CA ALA A 87 -6.22 -0.66 6.66
C ALA A 87 -7.03 -0.73 7.96
N ALA A 88 -8.11 -1.51 7.94
CA ALA A 88 -8.87 -1.89 9.12
C ALA A 88 -9.14 -3.40 9.06
N GLY A 89 -9.27 -4.07 10.21
CA GLY A 89 -9.62 -5.48 10.21
C GLY A 89 -9.14 -6.24 11.43
N ALA A 90 -9.37 -7.55 11.40
CA ALA A 90 -8.93 -8.46 12.44
C ALA A 90 -7.39 -8.51 12.53
N ARG A 91 -6.89 -8.69 13.76
CA ARG A 91 -5.48 -9.03 14.00
C ARG A 91 -5.19 -10.50 13.75
N GLU A 92 -6.20 -11.36 13.70
CA GLU A 92 -6.00 -12.79 13.42
C GLU A 92 -5.02 -12.98 12.26
N ASP A 93 -4.03 -13.87 12.46
CA ASP A 93 -2.91 -14.10 11.56
C ASP A 93 -2.12 -12.85 11.11
N TYR A 94 -2.17 -11.77 11.89
CA TYR A 94 -1.62 -10.46 11.53
C TYR A 94 -2.21 -9.89 10.22
N ALA A 95 -3.44 -10.29 9.85
CA ALA A 95 -4.07 -9.95 8.57
C ALA A 95 -4.06 -8.44 8.31
N VAL A 96 -4.54 -7.63 9.26
CA VAL A 96 -4.56 -6.16 9.12
C VAL A 96 -3.18 -5.55 8.84
N TYR A 97 -2.12 -6.08 9.47
CA TYR A 97 -0.77 -5.56 9.27
C TYR A 97 -0.17 -6.00 7.93
N ARG A 98 -0.46 -7.23 7.49
CA ARG A 98 -0.06 -7.69 6.14
C ARG A 98 -0.73 -6.85 5.07
N THR A 99 -2.03 -6.60 5.20
CA THR A 99 -2.79 -5.72 4.30
C THR A 99 -2.20 -4.31 4.27
N ALA A 100 -1.88 -3.74 5.44
CA ALA A 100 -1.23 -2.44 5.52
C ALA A 100 0.13 -2.43 4.79
N GLN A 101 0.98 -3.43 5.02
CA GLN A 101 2.29 -3.53 4.34
C GLN A 101 2.16 -3.64 2.83
N LEU A 102 1.20 -4.42 2.33
CA LEU A 102 0.96 -4.55 0.89
C LEU A 102 0.55 -3.21 0.26
N ARG A 103 -0.34 -2.47 0.92
CA ARG A 103 -0.81 -1.16 0.45
C ARG A 103 0.28 -0.10 0.51
N THR A 104 1.07 -0.07 1.58
CA THR A 104 2.14 0.92 1.73
C THR A 104 3.30 0.67 0.78
N ASN A 105 3.63 -0.59 0.50
CA ASN A 105 4.63 -0.93 -0.51
C ASN A 105 4.18 -0.56 -1.93
N ARG A 106 2.89 -0.71 -2.25
CA ARG A 106 2.35 -0.39 -3.58
C ARG A 106 2.27 1.12 -3.83
N ILE A 107 1.95 1.90 -2.80
CA ILE A 107 1.77 3.37 -2.92
C ILE A 107 3.06 4.12 -2.59
N GLY A 108 4.10 3.44 -2.10
CA GLY A 108 5.32 4.10 -1.65
C GLY A 108 5.12 4.94 -0.38
N LEU A 109 4.10 4.65 0.44
CA LEU A 109 3.82 5.38 1.70
C LEU A 109 4.92 5.19 2.76
N ASN A 110 5.82 4.22 2.54
CA ASN A 110 7.03 4.00 3.34
C ASN A 110 8.23 4.82 2.83
N ARG A 111 8.08 5.61 1.75
CA ARG A 111 9.15 6.44 1.20
C ARG A 111 9.30 7.69 2.05
N GLN A 112 10.15 7.61 3.07
CA GLN A 112 10.68 8.77 3.76
C GLN A 112 11.42 9.63 2.73
N GLU A 113 10.85 10.79 2.39
CA GLU A 113 11.29 11.65 1.29
C GLU A 113 12.75 12.16 1.40
N GLY A 114 13.43 11.95 2.54
CA GLY A 114 14.80 12.43 2.77
C GLY A 114 15.92 11.43 2.46
N THR A 115 15.70 10.12 2.61
CA THR A 115 16.80 9.13 2.49
C THR A 115 16.95 8.58 1.07
N ASP A 116 15.85 8.52 0.31
CA ASP A 116 15.85 7.98 -1.05
C ASP A 116 16.25 9.01 -2.11
N ALA A 117 16.07 10.31 -1.88
CA ALA A 117 16.52 11.33 -2.84
C ALA A 117 18.05 11.28 -3.06
N ALA A 118 18.81 11.02 -1.99
CA ALA A 118 20.25 10.80 -2.08
C ALA A 118 20.61 9.47 -2.77
N ALA A 119 19.80 8.41 -2.58
CA ALA A 119 20.01 7.13 -3.24
C ALA A 119 19.67 7.22 -4.74
N GLU A 120 18.58 7.87 -5.10
CA GLU A 120 18.16 8.16 -6.47
C GLU A 120 19.18 9.07 -7.17
N ALA A 121 19.69 10.11 -6.50
CA ALA A 121 20.77 10.94 -7.02
C ALA A 121 22.06 10.14 -7.31
N ARG A 122 22.42 9.18 -6.44
CA ARG A 122 23.56 8.27 -6.68
C ARG A 122 23.31 7.33 -7.87
N VAL A 123 22.10 6.80 -8.01
CA VAL A 123 21.73 5.94 -9.15
C VAL A 123 21.75 6.74 -10.46
N GLN A 124 21.24 7.97 -10.46
CA GLN A 124 21.32 8.87 -11.61
C GLN A 124 22.78 9.24 -11.95
N ALA A 125 23.61 9.52 -10.94
CA ALA A 125 25.04 9.78 -11.14
C ALA A 125 25.81 8.56 -11.67
N ALA A 126 25.42 7.33 -11.29
CA ALA A 126 26.00 6.11 -11.83
C ALA A 126 25.59 5.89 -13.30
N ARG A 127 24.34 6.19 -13.65
CA ARG A 127 23.83 6.11 -15.04
C ARG A 127 24.48 7.14 -15.96
N SER A 128 24.67 8.38 -15.51
CA SER A 128 25.31 9.43 -16.31
C SER A 128 26.81 9.21 -16.52
N ARG A 129 27.47 8.45 -15.64
CA ARG A 129 28.88 8.05 -15.77
C ARG A 129 29.09 6.77 -16.58
N SER A 130 28.03 6.12 -17.04
CA SER A 130 28.14 4.89 -17.84
C SER A 130 28.31 5.25 -19.33
N PRO A 131 29.44 4.87 -19.97
CA PRO A 131 29.68 5.11 -21.41
C PRO A 131 28.88 4.18 -22.34
N HIS A 132 27.79 3.57 -21.86
CA HIS A 132 26.93 2.65 -22.64
C HIS A 132 25.47 3.09 -22.75
N ALA A 133 25.12 4.30 -22.31
CA ALA A 133 23.79 4.87 -22.50
C ALA A 133 23.75 5.81 -23.71
N THR A 134 24.09 5.29 -24.88
CA THR A 134 23.77 5.94 -26.16
C THR A 134 23.50 4.84 -27.18
N ASP A 135 22.25 4.41 -27.26
CA ASP A 135 21.64 4.17 -28.57
C ASP A 135 20.11 4.31 -28.49
N PRO A 136 19.56 5.49 -28.80
CA PRO A 136 18.18 5.62 -29.22
C PRO A 136 18.11 5.70 -30.75
N THR A 137 17.14 4.96 -31.28
CA THR A 137 16.43 5.19 -32.56
C THR A 137 17.01 4.57 -33.84
N THR A 138 16.37 3.49 -34.30
CA THR A 138 15.75 3.48 -35.63
C THR A 138 14.53 2.56 -35.62
N SER A 139 13.41 3.14 -36.02
CA SER A 139 12.08 2.57 -36.11
C SER A 139 11.79 2.05 -37.52
N LEU A 140 11.16 0.85 -37.56
CA LEU A 140 10.12 0.37 -38.51
C LEU A 140 10.54 0.02 -39.97
N PRO A 141 9.73 -0.72 -40.78
CA PRO A 141 8.59 -1.63 -40.49
C PRO A 141 8.61 -3.01 -41.24
N ALA A 142 7.71 -3.91 -40.81
CA ALA A 142 6.95 -4.93 -41.55
C ALA A 142 7.59 -5.83 -42.61
N THR A 143 7.55 -7.17 -42.40
CA THR A 143 6.96 -8.11 -43.37
C THR A 143 6.49 -9.40 -42.68
N ALA A 144 5.19 -9.66 -42.73
CA ALA A 144 4.60 -11.01 -42.73
C ALA A 144 3.71 -11.07 -43.99
N PRO A 145 3.72 -12.17 -44.76
CA PRO A 145 2.76 -13.27 -44.51
C PRO A 145 3.33 -14.69 -44.80
N ALA A 146 3.11 -15.66 -43.91
CA ALA A 146 2.16 -16.80 -44.04
C ALA A 146 2.75 -18.05 -44.78
N PRO A 147 2.05 -19.20 -44.85
CA PRO A 147 2.02 -20.26 -43.84
C PRO A 147 2.47 -21.64 -44.39
N ALA A 148 2.87 -22.58 -43.53
CA ALA A 148 2.81 -24.02 -43.84
C ALA A 148 2.74 -24.86 -42.56
N SER A 149 1.55 -25.39 -42.28
CA SER A 149 1.33 -26.67 -41.58
C SER A 149 0.76 -27.62 -42.63
N PRO A 150 1.03 -28.94 -42.57
CA PRO A 150 0.24 -29.78 -41.66
C PRO A 150 0.95 -31.03 -41.08
N ALA A 151 0.39 -31.49 -39.95
CA ALA A 151 0.08 -32.88 -39.56
C ALA A 151 1.23 -33.92 -39.40
N ALA A 152 1.20 -34.89 -38.48
CA ALA A 152 0.39 -35.21 -37.30
C ALA A 152 1.12 -36.40 -36.58
N PRO A 153 0.49 -37.32 -35.82
CA PRO A 153 0.79 -37.55 -34.41
C PRO A 153 1.35 -38.95 -34.08
N ALA A 154 1.89 -39.15 -32.87
CA ALA A 154 1.78 -40.46 -32.20
C ALA A 154 2.07 -40.34 -30.69
N THR A 155 1.03 -40.64 -29.92
CA THR A 155 1.01 -41.06 -28.53
C THR A 155 1.98 -42.20 -28.19
N SER A 156 2.52 -42.24 -26.97
CA SER A 156 2.34 -43.40 -26.09
C SER A 156 2.72 -43.14 -24.62
N ARG A 157 1.78 -43.56 -23.78
CA ARG A 157 1.76 -43.61 -22.31
C ARG A 157 2.26 -44.98 -21.86
N LYS A 158 3.05 -45.04 -20.78
CA LYS A 158 2.95 -46.00 -19.63
C LYS A 158 4.17 -45.78 -18.71
N ALA A 159 4.00 -45.33 -17.47
CA ALA A 159 3.45 -46.02 -16.30
C ALA A 159 4.56 -46.68 -15.47
N SER A 160 4.78 -46.09 -14.29
CA SER A 160 5.41 -46.69 -13.12
C SER A 160 4.75 -48.02 -12.76
N MET A 161 5.54 -49.06 -12.50
CA MET A 161 5.26 -50.07 -11.47
C MET A 161 6.53 -50.83 -11.08
N ARG A 162 6.76 -50.84 -9.75
CA ARG A 162 7.48 -51.79 -8.89
C ARG A 162 8.98 -51.98 -9.05
#